data_AF-A0A522III6-F1
#
_entry.id   AF-A0A522III6-F1
#
_cell.length_a   1.000
_cell.length_b   1.000
_cell.length_c   1.000
_cell.angle_alpha   90.00
_cell.angle_beta   90.00
_cell.angle_gamma   90.00
#
_symmetry.space_group_name_H-M   'P 1'
#
loop_
_entity.id
_entity.type
_entity.pdbx_description
1 polymer ?
#
loop_
_entity_poly.entity_id
_entity_poly.type
_entity_poly.pdbx_seq_one_letter_code
_entity_poly.pdbx_strand_id
1 'polypeptide(L)' 'MTDTNHPLNVDLHCHSNVSDGVLGPDALARRAHDNGVQVWSLTDHDELSGLTDAGEAARALGMV' A
#
# COMPACT_ATOMS: atom_id res chain seq x y z
N MET A 1 20.69 20.75 -6.01
CA MET A 1 19.45 21.42 -5.54
C MET A 1 18.38 20.36 -5.49
N THR A 2 18.22 19.68 -4.36
CA THR A 2 17.09 18.78 -4.13
C THR A 2 15.99 19.62 -3.49
N ASP A 3 14.89 19.80 -4.20
CA ASP A 3 13.74 20.57 -3.75
C ASP A 3 13.11 19.84 -2.53
N THR A 4 13.21 20.42 -1.34
CA THR A 4 12.83 19.79 -0.06
C THR A 4 11.36 20.00 0.32
N ASN A 5 10.45 20.16 -0.65
CA ASN A 5 9.03 20.37 -0.31
C ASN A 5 8.05 19.80 -1.35
N HIS A 6 8.29 18.55 -1.80
CA HIS A 6 7.22 17.79 -2.45
C HIS A 6 6.40 17.08 -1.36
N PRO A 7 5.06 17.24 -1.31
CA PRO A 7 4.24 16.49 -0.37
C PRO A 7 4.40 14.99 -0.65
N LEU A 8 4.56 14.19 0.41
CA LEU A 8 4.56 12.74 0.28
C LEU A 8 3.22 12.30 -0.32
N ASN A 9 3.25 11.40 -1.30
CA ASN A 9 2.04 10.73 -1.77
C ASN A 9 1.72 9.57 -0.84
N VAL A 10 0.60 9.67 -0.13
CA VAL A 10 0.26 8.82 1.01
C VAL A 10 -1.16 8.28 0.84
N ASP A 11 -1.33 6.97 0.97
CA ASP A 11 -2.64 6.30 1.00
C ASP A 11 -2.76 5.46 2.27
N LEU A 12 -3.60 5.90 3.22
CA LEU A 12 -3.76 5.27 4.53
C LEU A 12 -5.09 4.53 4.69
N HIS A 13 -5.81 4.25 3.60
CA HIS A 13 -7.11 3.60 3.68
C HIS A 13 -7.38 2.80 2.40
N CYS A 14 -6.97 1.55 2.40
CA CYS A 14 -6.99 0.69 1.23
C CYS A 14 -7.44 -0.72 1.61
N HIS A 15 -8.37 -1.29 0.85
CA HIS A 15 -8.97 -2.60 1.14
C HIS A 15 -8.61 -3.59 0.03
N SER A 16 -8.19 -4.78 0.42
CA SER A 16 -7.91 -5.91 -0.45
C SER A 16 -9.11 -6.86 -0.54
N ASN A 17 -9.01 -7.87 -1.39
CA ASN A 17 -10.01 -8.94 -1.49
C ASN A 17 -10.07 -9.87 -0.26
N VAL A 18 -9.24 -9.63 0.76
CA VAL A 18 -9.32 -10.31 2.04
C VAL A 18 -10.54 -9.82 2.85
N SER A 19 -10.96 -8.55 2.66
CA SER A 19 -12.27 -8.07 3.12
C SER A 19 -13.25 -7.86 1.95
N ASP A 20 -13.22 -6.69 1.34
CA ASP A 20 -14.24 -6.18 0.41
C ASP A 20 -13.65 -5.41 -0.78
N GLY A 21 -12.33 -5.36 -0.88
CA GLY A 21 -11.60 -4.87 -2.05
C GLY A 21 -11.57 -5.88 -3.20
N VAL A 22 -10.88 -5.51 -4.27
CA VAL A 22 -10.85 -6.31 -5.52
C VAL A 22 -9.53 -7.04 -5.73
N LEU A 23 -8.40 -6.41 -5.37
CA LEU A 23 -7.07 -6.97 -5.59
C LEU A 23 -6.57 -7.69 -4.34
N GLY A 24 -5.74 -8.71 -4.53
CA GLY A 24 -4.97 -9.30 -3.43
C GLY A 24 -3.98 -8.28 -2.83
N PRO A 25 -3.54 -8.48 -1.58
CA PRO A 25 -2.66 -7.54 -0.86
C PRO A 25 -1.39 -7.15 -1.64
N ASP A 26 -0.75 -8.11 -2.28
CA ASP A 26 0.49 -7.93 -3.03
C ASP A 26 0.28 -7.17 -4.37
N ALA A 27 -0.80 -7.49 -5.07
CA ALA A 27 -1.21 -6.79 -6.30
C ALA A 27 -1.66 -5.35 -6.00
N LEU A 28 -2.31 -5.14 -4.85
CA LEU A 28 -2.73 -3.82 -4.40
C LEU A 28 -1.53 -2.93 -4.04
N ALA A 29 -0.51 -3.47 -3.36
CA ALA A 29 0.75 -2.77 -3.10
C ALA A 29 1.45 -2.33 -4.41
N ARG A 30 1.55 -3.24 -5.39
CA ARG A 30 2.10 -2.91 -6.73
C ARG A 30 1.30 -1.81 -7.41
N ARG A 31 -0.03 -1.89 -7.36
CA ARG A 31 -0.92 -0.86 -7.91
C ARG A 31 -0.69 0.50 -7.24
N ALA A 32 -0.54 0.55 -5.91
CA ALA A 32 -0.26 1.78 -5.18
C ALA A 32 1.10 2.39 -5.60
N HIS A 33 2.16 1.58 -5.62
CA HIS A 33 3.48 1.97 -6.09
C HIS A 33 3.46 2.53 -7.52
N ASP A 34 2.78 1.85 -8.45
CA ASP A 34 2.72 2.25 -9.86
C ASP A 34 1.98 3.61 -10.05
N ASN A 35 1.15 4.02 -9.08
CA ASN A 35 0.51 5.33 -9.03
C ASN A 35 1.30 6.36 -8.20
N GLY A 36 2.55 6.03 -7.84
CA GLY A 36 3.47 6.92 -7.15
C GLY A 36 3.23 7.05 -5.65
N VAL A 37 2.47 6.16 -5.02
CA VAL A 37 2.30 6.15 -3.56
C VAL A 37 3.61 5.78 -2.89
N GLN A 38 4.00 6.55 -1.88
CA GLN A 38 5.26 6.40 -1.14
C GLN A 38 5.06 5.84 0.26
N VAL A 39 3.91 6.16 0.88
CA VAL A 39 3.50 5.62 2.19
C VAL A 39 2.14 4.98 2.03
N TRP A 40 2.00 3.71 2.42
CA TRP A 40 0.78 2.94 2.18
C TRP A 40 0.37 2.06 3.35
N SER A 41 -0.93 1.92 3.59
CA SER A 41 -1.47 0.95 4.55
C SER A 41 -2.62 0.12 3.98
N LEU A 42 -2.58 -1.17 4.31
CA LEU A 42 -3.73 -2.08 4.16
C LEU A 42 -4.61 -1.99 5.42
N THR A 43 -5.91 -1.75 5.21
CA THR A 43 -6.89 -1.50 6.28
C THR A 43 -8.17 -2.32 6.07
N ASP A 44 -8.01 -3.63 5.84
CA ASP A 44 -9.14 -4.55 5.65
C ASP A 44 -10.11 -4.54 6.85
N HIS A 45 -11.39 -4.76 6.58
CA HIS A 45 -12.43 -4.79 7.61
C HIS A 45 -12.27 -5.99 8.55
N ASP A 46 -12.00 -5.71 9.83
CA ASP A 46 -11.94 -6.68 10.93
C ASP A 46 -11.02 -7.90 10.66
N GLU A 47 -10.06 -7.76 9.75
CA GLU A 47 -9.23 -8.84 9.23
C GLU A 47 -7.78 -8.38 9.06
N LEU A 48 -6.84 -9.28 9.34
CA LEU A 48 -5.39 -8.98 9.38
C LEU A 48 -4.54 -9.96 8.55
N SER A 49 -5.14 -11.02 8.01
CA SER A 49 -4.43 -12.07 7.27
C SER A 49 -3.69 -11.56 6.03
N GLY A 50 -4.11 -10.43 5.44
CA GLY A 50 -3.43 -9.79 4.32
C GLY A 50 -2.17 -8.99 4.67
N LEU A 51 -1.90 -8.71 5.95
CA LEU A 51 -0.83 -7.78 6.36
C LEU A 51 0.58 -8.28 6.03
N THR A 52 0.85 -9.58 6.15
CA THR A 52 2.17 -10.15 5.83
C THR A 52 2.47 -9.94 4.35
N ASP A 53 1.57 -10.36 3.47
CA ASP A 53 1.72 -10.28 2.01
C ASP A 53 1.81 -8.81 1.54
N ALA A 54 0.96 -7.93 2.06
CA ALA A 54 1.02 -6.50 1.80
C ALA A 54 2.36 -5.89 2.25
N GLY A 55 2.80 -6.20 3.47
CA GLY A 55 4.03 -5.64 4.04
C GLY A 55 5.30 -6.13 3.34
N GLU A 56 5.34 -7.38 2.90
CA GLU A 56 6.46 -7.90 2.10
C GLU A 56 6.50 -7.25 0.72
N ALA A 57 5.34 -7.14 0.04
CA ALA A 57 5.25 -6.48 -1.26
C ALA A 57 5.62 -5.00 -1.21
N ALA A 58 5.09 -4.25 -0.23
CA ALA A 58 5.39 -2.82 -0.04
C ALA A 58 6.89 -2.58 0.20
N ARG A 59 7.53 -3.39 1.05
CA ARG A 59 8.97 -3.30 1.32
C ARG A 59 9.81 -3.62 0.08
N ALA A 60 9.42 -4.64 -0.70
CA ALA A 60 10.09 -4.98 -1.94
C ALA A 60 10.02 -3.84 -2.99
N LEU A 61 8.99 -2.99 -2.91
CA LEU A 61 8.77 -1.82 -3.76
C LEU A 61 9.36 -0.52 -3.19
N GLY A 62 9.99 -0.57 -2.00
CA GLY A 62 10.57 0.61 -1.35
C GLY A 62 9.54 1.59 -0.78
N MET A 63 8.30 1.15 -0.59
CA MET A 63 7.27 1.91 0.11
C MET A 63 7.43 1.77 1.63
N VAL A 64 6.93 2.77 2.36
CA VAL A 64 6.86 2.77 3.84
C VAL A 64 5.46 2.45 4.32
#